data_AF-A0A1V6NZ78-F1
#
_entry.id   AF-A0A1V6NZ78-F1
#
_cell.length_a   1.000
_cell.length_b   1.000
_cell.length_c   1.000
_cell.angle_alpha   90.00
_cell.angle_beta   90.00
_cell.angle_gamma   90.00
#
_symmetry.space_group_name_H-M   'P 1'
#
loop_
_entity.id
_entity.type
_entity.pdbx_description
1 polymer ?
#
loop_
_entity_poly.entity_id
_entity_poly.type
_entity_poly.pdbx_seq_one_letter_code
_entity_poly.pdbx_strand_id
1 'polypeptide(L)'
;MSFLSRLTTLFGLVLLAHAGYSAHEHTVLFSNTRLALPQDIIVETLVAVVVVSVGLVLGAEKLKPISWRDWAGEIERDGGARNPYLSLEERYGFWDIRAKRKEFADWMRGPDVLAKE
;
A
#
# COMPACT_ATOMS: atom_id res chain seq x y z
N MET A 1 0.91 1.43 -9.30
CA MET A 1 2.33 1.70 -9.62
C MET A 1 3.25 1.21 -8.49
N SER A 2 3.06 -0.01 -7.98
CA SER A 2 3.82 -0.50 -6.82
C SER A 2 5.09 -1.26 -7.20
N PHE A 3 5.20 -1.77 -8.43
CA PHE A 3 6.33 -2.60 -8.83
C PHE A 3 7.59 -1.77 -9.07
N LEU A 4 7.49 -0.71 -9.87
CA LEU A 4 8.61 0.19 -10.15
C LEU A 4 9.14 0.87 -8.89
N SER A 5 8.26 1.40 -8.03
CA SER A 5 8.68 2.01 -6.76
C SER A 5 9.39 1.01 -5.85
N ARG A 6 8.88 -0.21 -5.70
CA ARG A 6 9.54 -1.27 -4.94
C ARG A 6 10.91 -1.65 -5.52
N LEU A 7 11.02 -1.73 -6.85
CA LEU A 7 12.28 -2.03 -7.52
C LEU A 7 13.31 -0.90 -7.30
N THR A 8 12.89 0.35 -7.44
CA THR A 8 13.74 1.52 -7.17
C THR A 8 14.19 1.58 -5.71
N THR A 9 13.29 1.32 -4.76
CA THR A 9 13.63 1.26 -3.33
C THR A 9 14.61 0.13 -3.04
N LEU A 10 14.36 -1.07 -3.59
CA LEU A 10 15.28 -2.22 -3.40
C LEU A 10 16.67 -1.90 -3.95
N PHE A 11 16.74 -1.36 -5.17
CA PHE A 11 18.00 -0.98 -5.79
C PHE A 11 18.74 0.08 -4.96
N GLY A 12 18.04 1.12 -4.49
CA GLY A 12 18.61 2.13 -3.61
C GLY A 12 19.13 1.56 -2.29
N LEU A 13 18.42 0.59 -1.69
CA LEU A 13 18.86 -0.08 -0.46
C LEU A 13 20.11 -0.92 -0.68
N VAL A 14 20.23 -1.59 -1.84
CA VAL A 14 21.44 -2.34 -2.22
C VAL A 14 22.63 -1.39 -2.36
N LEU A 15 22.47 -0.25 -3.04
CA LEU A 15 23.52 0.77 -3.15
C LEU A 15 23.92 1.32 -1.77
N LEU A 16 22.94 1.61 -0.90
CA LEU A 16 23.21 2.13 0.43
C LEU A 16 23.97 1.12 1.30
N ALA A 17 23.60 -0.16 1.22
CA ALA A 17 24.32 -1.24 1.89
C ALA A 17 25.74 -1.40 1.36
N HIS A 18 25.92 -1.30 0.03
CA HIS A 18 27.23 -1.35 -0.61
C HIS A 18 28.14 -0.21 -0.12
N ALA A 19 27.65 1.03 -0.16
CA ALA A 19 28.41 2.19 0.28
C ALA A 19 28.73 2.13 1.79
N GLY A 20 27.80 1.61 2.61
CA GLY A 20 28.03 1.34 4.03
C GLY A 20 29.11 0.28 4.28
N TYR A 21 29.14 -0.78 3.47
CA TYR A 21 30.19 -1.79 3.51
C TYR A 21 31.55 -1.22 3.06
N SER A 22 31.58 -0.41 2.01
CA SER A 22 32.79 0.29 1.55
C SER A 22 33.33 1.23 2.63
N ALA A 23 32.47 1.96 3.34
CA ALA A 23 32.88 2.80 4.46
C ALA A 23 33.45 1.96 5.63
N HIS A 24 32.85 0.80 5.92
CA HIS A 24 33.35 -0.13 6.93
C HIS A 24 34.74 -0.67 6.57
N GLU A 25 34.92 -1.22 5.37
CA GLU A 25 36.22 -1.70 4.86
C GLU A 25 37.28 -0.60 4.91
N HIS A 26 36.93 0.60 4.43
CA HIS A 26 37.85 1.75 4.45
C HIS A 26 38.24 2.12 5.87
N THR A 27 37.30 2.12 6.82
CA THR A 27 37.57 2.45 8.21
C THR A 27 38.43 1.37 8.88
N VAL A 28 38.17 0.09 8.63
CA VAL A 28 38.94 -1.02 9.22
C VAL A 28 40.39 -1.02 8.70
N LEU A 29 40.58 -0.87 7.39
CA LEU A 29 41.90 -0.96 6.76
C LEU A 29 42.73 0.33 6.92
N PHE A 30 42.08 1.50 6.94
CA PHE A 30 42.75 2.81 6.96
C PHE A 30 42.52 3.62 8.24
N SER A 31 42.02 2.98 9.32
CA SER A 31 41.71 3.55 10.65
C SER A 31 42.78 4.50 11.24
N ASN A 32 44.06 4.29 10.92
CA ASN A 32 45.17 5.08 11.45
C ASN A 32 45.51 6.34 10.64
N THR A 33 44.91 6.52 9.47
CA THR A 33 45.08 7.75 8.68
C THR A 33 43.90 8.67 8.99
N ARG A 34 44.17 9.88 9.49
CA ARG A 34 43.15 10.93 9.75
C ARG A 34 42.53 11.49 8.45
N LEU A 35 42.53 10.70 7.38
CA LEU A 35 42.02 11.10 6.08
C LEU A 35 40.50 10.98 6.14
N ALA A 36 39.83 12.08 5.79
CA ALA A 36 38.38 12.11 5.64
C ALA A 36 37.94 10.98 4.70
N LEU A 37 36.67 10.54 4.83
CA LEU A 37 36.13 9.52 3.95
C LEU A 37 36.36 9.89 2.48
N PRO A 38 36.76 8.91 1.64
CA PRO A 38 36.87 9.10 0.21
C PRO A 38 35.60 9.72 -0.39
N GLN A 39 35.80 10.65 -1.32
CA GLN A 39 34.74 11.42 -1.96
C GLN A 39 33.74 10.52 -2.71
N ASP A 40 34.21 9.42 -3.30
CA ASP A 40 33.39 8.42 -3.98
C ASP A 40 32.38 7.77 -3.02
N ILE A 41 32.80 7.34 -1.82
CA ILE A 41 31.89 6.77 -0.80
C ILE A 41 30.85 7.82 -0.36
N ILE A 42 31.26 9.08 -0.20
CA ILE A 42 30.34 10.17 0.16
C ILE A 42 29.31 10.41 -0.96
N VAL A 43 29.73 10.47 -2.21
CA VAL A 43 28.82 10.68 -3.34
C VAL A 43 27.90 9.48 -3.52
N GLU A 44 28.42 8.26 -3.40
CA GLU A 44 27.62 7.03 -3.53
C GLU A 44 26.54 6.95 -2.43
N THR A 45 26.89 7.25 -1.18
CA THR A 45 25.90 7.30 -0.08
C THR A 45 24.83 8.37 -0.31
N LEU A 46 25.21 9.59 -0.74
CA LEU A 46 24.26 10.66 -1.04
C LEU A 46 23.30 10.27 -2.17
N VAL A 47 23.84 9.70 -3.25
CA VAL A 47 23.02 9.23 -4.39
C VAL A 47 22.10 8.09 -3.95
N ALA A 48 22.61 7.13 -3.17
CA ALA A 48 21.80 6.02 -2.66
C ALA A 48 20.64 6.52 -1.79
N VAL A 49 20.88 7.47 -0.89
CA VAL A 49 19.84 8.09 -0.04
C VAL A 49 18.77 8.78 -0.89
N VAL A 50 19.17 9.52 -1.93
CA VAL A 50 18.22 10.15 -2.86
C VAL A 50 17.38 9.10 -3.58
N VAL A 51 18.01 8.05 -4.12
CA VAL A 51 17.31 6.97 -4.84
C VAL A 51 16.32 6.24 -3.93
N VAL A 52 16.72 5.91 -2.69
CA VAL A 52 15.82 5.30 -1.70
C VAL A 52 14.64 6.22 -1.38
N SER A 53 14.91 7.51 -1.14
CA SER A 53 13.87 8.49 -0.83
C SER A 53 12.85 8.61 -1.97
N VAL A 54 13.33 8.68 -3.22
CA VAL A 54 12.48 8.72 -4.42
C VAL A 54 11.66 7.43 -4.53
N GLY A 55 12.27 6.26 -4.35
CA GLY A 55 11.56 4.97 -4.38
C GLY A 55 10.44 4.90 -3.34
N LEU A 56 10.70 5.35 -2.11
CA LEU A 56 9.71 5.39 -1.03
C LEU A 56 8.57 6.36 -1.33
N VAL A 57 8.87 7.58 -1.80
CA VAL A 57 7.86 8.59 -2.13
C VAL A 57 6.97 8.13 -3.29
N LEU A 58 7.55 7.55 -4.34
CA LEU A 58 6.78 6.97 -5.46
C LEU A 58 5.96 5.74 -5.05
N GLY A 59 6.35 5.07 -3.97
CA GLY A 59 5.65 3.92 -3.40
C GLY A 59 4.53 4.28 -2.44
N ALA A 60 4.42 5.53 -2.01
CA ALA A 60 3.42 5.97 -1.06
C ALA A 60 2.00 5.87 -1.65
N GLU A 61 1.03 5.51 -0.81
CA GLU A 61 -0.38 5.56 -1.19
C GLU A 61 -0.82 7.01 -1.42
N LYS A 62 -1.77 7.20 -2.33
CA LYS A 62 -2.36 8.53 -2.55
C LYS A 62 -3.07 8.97 -1.27
N LEU A 63 -2.97 10.27 -0.99
CA LEU A 63 -3.66 10.87 0.14
C LEU A 63 -5.17 10.70 -0.03
N LYS A 64 -5.85 10.35 1.07
CA LYS A 64 -7.30 10.29 1.10
C LYS A 64 -7.88 11.71 1.05
N PRO A 65 -9.01 11.93 0.36
CA PRO A 65 -9.68 13.22 0.38
C PRO A 65 -10.17 13.56 1.79
N ILE A 66 -10.06 14.85 2.16
CA ILE A 66 -10.50 15.37 3.47
C ILE A 66 -12.03 15.50 3.53
N SER A 67 -12.65 15.81 2.39
CA SER A 67 -14.09 15.96 2.27
C SER A 67 -14.78 14.60 2.33
N TRP A 68 -15.69 14.43 3.28
CA TRP A 68 -16.45 13.19 3.45
C TRP A 68 -17.26 12.81 2.20
N ARG A 69 -17.84 13.81 1.51
CA ARG A 69 -18.65 13.57 0.30
C ARG A 69 -17.81 13.00 -0.84
N ASP A 70 -16.59 13.51 -1.00
CA ASP A 70 -15.69 13.06 -2.07
C ASP A 70 -15.12 11.68 -1.73
N TRP A 71 -14.76 11.45 -0.46
CA TRP A 71 -14.30 10.15 0.03
C TRP A 71 -15.39 9.06 -0.11
N ALA A 72 -16.61 9.34 0.36
CA ALA A 72 -17.73 8.42 0.29
C ALA A 72 -18.09 8.10 -1.17
N GLY A 73 -18.07 9.11 -2.05
CA GLY A 73 -18.28 8.91 -3.48
C GLY A 73 -17.21 8.04 -4.13
N GLU A 74 -15.94 8.14 -3.75
CA GLU A 74 -14.87 7.26 -4.24
C GLU A 74 -15.07 5.82 -3.74
N ILE A 75 -15.41 5.65 -2.46
CA ILE A 75 -15.70 4.34 -1.85
C ILE A 75 -16.89 3.64 -2.50
N GLU A 76 -17.99 4.36 -2.75
CA GLU A 76 -19.17 3.82 -3.42
C GLU A 76 -18.85 3.37 -4.84
N ARG A 77 -18.04 4.14 -5.58
CA ARG A 77 -17.57 3.78 -6.93
C ARG A 77 -16.67 2.55 -6.94
N ASP A 78 -15.85 2.38 -5.91
CA ASP A 78 -14.99 1.20 -5.71
C ASP A 78 -15.76 -0.01 -5.15
N GLY A 79 -17.08 0.08 -4.98
CA GLY A 79 -17.94 -1.02 -4.55
C GLY A 79 -17.95 -1.27 -3.03
N GLY A 80 -17.57 -0.28 -2.22
CA GLY A 80 -17.75 -0.30 -0.77
C GLY A 80 -16.82 -1.22 0.02
N ALA A 81 -16.05 -2.11 -0.63
CA ALA A 81 -15.19 -3.09 0.05
C ALA A 81 -14.09 -2.46 0.94
N ARG A 82 -13.68 -1.23 0.62
CA ARG A 82 -12.67 -0.47 1.39
C ARG A 82 -13.29 0.42 2.47
N ASN A 83 -14.61 0.35 2.68
CA ASN A 83 -15.31 1.14 3.68
C ASN A 83 -15.02 0.62 5.10
N PRO A 84 -14.36 1.39 5.98
CA PRO A 84 -14.12 0.99 7.36
C PRO A 84 -15.42 0.84 8.18
N TYR A 85 -16.49 1.51 7.74
CA TYR A 85 -17.77 1.59 8.44
C TYR A 85 -18.82 0.65 7.85
N LEU A 86 -18.44 -0.25 6.93
CA LEU A 86 -19.36 -1.15 6.26
C LEU A 86 -20.25 -1.93 7.23
N SER A 87 -19.68 -2.40 8.35
CA SER A 87 -20.41 -3.11 9.40
C SER A 87 -21.50 -2.26 10.08
N LEU A 88 -21.24 -0.96 10.26
CA LEU A 88 -22.21 -0.02 10.85
C LEU A 88 -23.28 0.41 9.85
N GLU A 89 -22.94 0.45 8.56
CA GLU A 89 -23.87 0.78 7.48
C GLU A 89 -24.80 -0.40 7.16
N GLU A 90 -24.25 -1.61 7.01
CA GLU A 90 -25.01 -2.82 6.70
C GLU A 90 -25.80 -3.35 7.91
N ARG A 91 -25.40 -2.98 9.14
CA ARG A 91 -26.15 -3.26 10.37
C ARG A 91 -26.55 -4.73 10.49
N TYR A 92 -25.60 -5.64 10.28
CA TYR A 92 -25.87 -7.08 10.27
C TYR A 92 -26.65 -7.60 11.50
N GLY A 93 -26.47 -6.96 12.67
CA GLY A 93 -27.18 -7.32 13.89
C GLY A 93 -28.70 -7.08 13.85
N PHE A 94 -29.18 -6.25 12.93
CA PHE A 94 -30.61 -5.94 12.75
C PHE A 94 -31.21 -6.67 11.54
N TRP A 95 -30.49 -7.63 10.97
CA TRP A 95 -30.94 -8.32 9.79
C TRP A 95 -32.05 -9.33 10.11
N ASP A 96 -33.21 -9.19 9.48
CA ASP A 96 -34.22 -10.25 9.50
C ASP A 96 -33.78 -11.45 8.63
N ILE A 97 -33.18 -12.42 9.32
CA ILE A 97 -32.70 -13.67 8.72
C ILE A 97 -33.87 -14.48 8.13
N ARG A 98 -35.08 -14.41 8.71
CA ARG A 98 -36.23 -15.19 8.24
C ARG A 98 -36.73 -14.64 6.91
N ALA A 99 -36.86 -13.32 6.81
CA ALA A 99 -37.23 -12.64 5.58
C ALA A 99 -36.24 -12.96 4.45
N LYS A 100 -34.93 -12.87 4.70
CA LYS A 100 -33.92 -13.17 3.67
C LYS A 100 -33.87 -14.62 3.23
N ARG A 101 -34.07 -15.56 4.14
CA ARG A 101 -34.17 -16.98 3.76
C ARG A 101 -35.37 -17.22 2.85
N LYS A 102 -36.49 -16.53 3.09
CA LYS A 102 -37.66 -16.59 2.21
C LYS A 102 -37.36 -15.97 0.84
N GLU A 103 -36.81 -14.75 0.80
CA GLU A 103 -36.40 -14.09 -0.45
C GLU A 103 -35.47 -14.98 -1.30
N PHE A 104 -34.47 -15.60 -0.66
CA PHE A 104 -33.55 -16.50 -1.35
C PHE A 104 -34.25 -17.77 -1.87
N ALA A 105 -35.14 -18.36 -1.07
CA ALA A 105 -35.91 -19.53 -1.48
C ALA A 105 -36.84 -19.21 -2.67
N ASP A 106 -37.47 -18.04 -2.67
CA ASP A 106 -38.33 -17.57 -3.76
C ASP A 106 -37.51 -17.26 -5.01
N TRP A 107 -36.31 -16.67 -4.87
CA TRP A 107 -35.38 -16.47 -5.98
C TRP A 107 -34.90 -17.78 -6.62
N MET A 108 -34.54 -18.79 -5.81
CA MET A 108 -34.11 -20.11 -6.28
C MET A 108 -35.20 -20.86 -7.07
N ARG A 109 -36.48 -20.57 -6.82
CA ARG A 109 -37.61 -21.17 -7.55
C ARG A 109 -37.73 -20.64 -8.98
N GLY A 110 -37.09 -19.50 -9.28
CA GLY A 110 -37.15 -18.86 -10.60
C GLY A 110 -38.52 -18.21 -10.91
N PRO A 111 -38.58 -17.31 -11.91
CA PRO A 111 -39.80 -16.58 -12.24
C PRO A 111 -40.94 -17.46 -12.78
N ASP A 112 -40.62 -18.66 -13.30
CA ASP A 112 -41.61 -19.55 -13.93
C ASP A 112 -42.58 -20.23 -12.95
N VAL A 113 -42.26 -20.27 -11.65
CA VAL A 113 -43.10 -20.90 -10.63
C VAL A 113 -44.08 -19.90 -10.01
N LEU A 114 -43.71 -18.62 -9.93
CA LEU A 114 -44.54 -17.56 -9.33
C LEU A 114 -45.66 -17.05 -10.26
N ALA A 115 -45.57 -17.29 -11.57
CA ALA A 115 -46.59 -16.88 -12.54
C ALA A 115 -47.77 -17.87 -12.68
N LYS A 116 -47.73 -18.99 -11.96
CA LYS A 116 -48.72 -20.09 -12.05
C LYS A 116 -49.67 -20.20 -10.85
N GLU A 117 -49.50 -19.35 -9.82
CA GLU A 117 -50.43 -19.23 -8.69
C GLU A 117 -51.30 -17.98 -8.78
#